data_AF-A0AAI8BCV4-F1
#
_entry.id   AF-A0AAI8BCV4-F1
#
_cell.length_a   1.000
_cell.length_b   1.000
_cell.length_c   1.000
_cell.angle_alpha   90.00
_cell.angle_beta   90.00
_cell.angle_gamma   90.00
#
_symmetry.space_group_name_H-M   'P 1'
#
loop_
_entity.id
_entity.type
_entity.pdbx_description
1 polymer ?
#
loop_
_entity_poly.entity_id
_entity_poly.type
_entity_poly.pdbx_seq_one_letter_code
_entity_poly.pdbx_strand_id
1 'polypeptide(L)'
;MAAQRIDILGWEPHLTNTKFHLVYLSGGDAYFGPNYGGATVNTVARADFLGRCANLARLFRQMTFTVDLENEMIAGMLQEKLSAVDAAQRALRAHPSLVDEWLGGVTTATGAPGLPAVRAALDAR
;
A
#
# COMPACT_ATOMS: atom_id res chain seq x y z
N MET A 1 35.00 -17.28 -7.42
CA MET A 1 33.89 -17.53 -8.37
C MET A 1 33.54 -16.20 -9.02
N ALA A 2 33.36 -16.16 -10.34
CA ALA A 2 32.94 -14.93 -11.03
C ALA A 2 31.44 -14.68 -10.75
N ALA A 3 31.06 -13.42 -10.55
CA ALA A 3 29.65 -13.05 -10.41
C ALA A 3 28.90 -13.33 -11.72
N GLN A 4 27.75 -14.02 -11.62
CA GLN A 4 26.87 -14.30 -12.76
C GLN A 4 25.88 -13.15 -12.93
N ARG A 5 25.70 -12.69 -14.17
CA ARG A 5 24.67 -11.70 -14.50
C ARG A 5 23.30 -12.37 -14.54
N ILE A 6 22.30 -11.71 -13.98
CA ILE A 6 20.92 -12.15 -13.92
C ILE A 6 20.04 -10.95 -14.25
N ASP A 7 19.11 -11.13 -15.18
CA ASP A 7 18.07 -10.16 -15.49
C ASP A 7 16.74 -10.63 -14.88
N ILE A 8 16.02 -9.72 -14.22
CA ILE A 8 14.73 -9.99 -13.57
C ILE A 8 13.74 -8.87 -13.87
N LEU A 9 12.45 -9.15 -13.66
CA LEU A 9 11.45 -8.08 -13.58
C LEU A 9 11.57 -7.41 -12.19
N GLY A 10 12.02 -6.17 -12.16
CA GLY A 10 12.08 -5.33 -10.97
C GLY A 10 10.89 -4.37 -10.89
N TRP A 11 10.44 -4.06 -9.68
CA TRP A 11 9.45 -3.02 -9.42
C TRP A 11 9.66 -2.42 -8.03
N GLU A 12 9.15 -1.22 -7.80
CA GLU A 12 9.14 -0.53 -6.51
C GLU A 12 7.69 -0.14 -6.17
N PRO A 13 7.24 -0.31 -4.90
CA PRO A 13 7.96 -0.81 -3.73
C PRO A 13 8.20 -2.33 -3.74
N HIS A 14 9.42 -2.74 -3.40
CA HIS A 14 9.77 -4.16 -3.19
C HIS A 14 11.10 -4.30 -2.43
N LEU A 15 11.21 -5.31 -1.57
CA LEU A 15 12.39 -5.56 -0.73
C LEU A 15 13.69 -5.74 -1.53
N THR A 16 13.61 -6.21 -2.77
CA THR A 16 14.81 -6.37 -3.62
C THR A 16 15.53 -5.06 -3.89
N ASN A 17 14.83 -3.92 -3.95
CA ASN A 17 15.44 -2.60 -4.16
C ASN A 17 16.29 -2.15 -2.96
N THR A 18 15.99 -2.64 -1.75
CA THR A 18 16.73 -2.27 -0.53
C THR A 18 17.74 -3.34 -0.09
N LYS A 19 17.56 -4.60 -0.48
CA LYS A 19 18.49 -5.71 -0.17
C LYS A 19 19.63 -5.88 -1.16
N PHE A 20 19.43 -5.51 -2.43
CA PHE A 20 20.39 -5.73 -3.50
C PHE A 20 20.69 -4.43 -4.25
N HIS A 21 21.89 -4.34 -4.83
CA HIS A 21 22.26 -3.26 -5.73
C HIS A 21 21.77 -3.57 -7.14
N LEU A 22 20.50 -3.24 -7.40
CA LEU A 22 19.86 -3.39 -8.71
C LEU A 22 20.16 -2.18 -9.61
N VAL A 23 20.17 -2.41 -10.92
CA VAL A 23 20.16 -1.35 -11.94
C VAL A 23 18.94 -1.56 -12.81
N TYR A 24 18.05 -0.57 -12.86
CA TYR A 24 16.95 -0.56 -13.84
C TYR A 24 17.52 -0.27 -15.22
N LEU A 25 17.27 -1.17 -16.17
CA LEU A 25 17.78 -1.05 -17.54
C LEU A 25 17.02 0.04 -18.30
N SER A 26 17.76 0.89 -19.02
CA SER A 26 17.18 1.90 -19.92
C SER A 26 16.86 1.31 -21.30
N GLY A 27 16.08 2.04 -22.10
CA GLY A 27 15.71 1.65 -23.48
C GLY A 27 14.44 0.79 -23.59
N GLY A 28 13.77 0.52 -22.47
CA GLY A 28 12.52 -0.25 -22.41
C GLY A 28 11.25 0.60 -22.60
N ASP A 29 11.37 1.89 -22.88
CA ASP A 29 10.28 2.87 -22.79
C ASP A 29 9.04 2.52 -23.62
N ALA A 30 9.23 1.92 -24.81
CA ALA A 30 8.13 1.50 -25.68
C ALA A 30 7.31 0.32 -25.13
N TYR A 31 7.85 -0.42 -24.15
CA TYR A 31 7.25 -1.63 -23.59
C TYR A 31 6.80 -1.46 -22.15
N PHE A 32 7.64 -0.83 -21.32
CA PHE A 32 7.38 -0.65 -19.89
C PHE A 32 6.88 0.75 -19.53
N GLY A 33 7.00 1.69 -20.46
CA GLY A 33 6.74 3.11 -20.22
C GLY A 33 8.03 3.89 -19.93
N PRO A 34 7.98 5.23 -20.05
CA PRO A 34 9.14 6.09 -19.82
C PRO A 34 9.61 6.02 -18.35
N ASN A 35 10.77 6.64 -18.06
CA ASN A 35 11.32 6.75 -16.71
C ASN A 35 11.48 5.40 -16.01
N TYR A 36 12.08 4.42 -16.71
CA TYR A 36 12.30 3.05 -16.20
C TYR A 36 11.00 2.29 -15.87
N GLY A 37 9.91 2.61 -16.56
CA GLY A 37 8.59 2.03 -16.31
C GLY A 37 7.86 2.67 -15.14
N GLY A 38 8.00 3.99 -14.96
CA GLY A 38 7.27 4.75 -13.95
C GLY A 38 5.77 4.48 -14.03
N ALA A 39 5.18 4.00 -12.93
CA ALA A 39 3.83 3.48 -12.91
C ALA A 39 2.99 4.06 -11.76
N THR A 40 1.67 3.98 -11.92
CA THR A 40 0.68 4.35 -10.90
C THR A 40 -0.24 3.17 -10.62
N VAL A 41 -0.44 2.84 -9.36
CA VAL A 41 -1.41 1.82 -8.93
C VAL A 41 -2.74 2.50 -8.59
N ASN A 42 -3.85 1.97 -9.11
CA ASN A 42 -5.16 2.59 -8.99
C ASN A 42 -6.17 1.65 -8.31
N THR A 43 -7.00 2.21 -7.43
CA THR A 43 -8.18 1.51 -6.91
C THR A 43 -9.29 1.53 -7.95
N VAL A 44 -9.74 0.35 -8.38
CA VAL A 44 -10.83 0.19 -9.35
C VAL A 44 -12.03 -0.52 -8.72
N ALA A 45 -13.23 -0.19 -9.18
CA ALA A 45 -14.48 -0.81 -8.73
C ALA A 45 -15.43 -1.06 -9.89
N ARG A 46 -16.35 -2.01 -9.72
CA ARG A 46 -17.47 -2.26 -10.66
C ARG A 46 -18.34 -1.00 -10.79
N ALA A 47 -18.93 -0.80 -11.97
CA ALA A 47 -19.58 0.46 -12.36
C ALA A 47 -20.62 1.00 -11.36
N ASP A 48 -21.46 0.14 -10.79
CA ASP A 48 -22.53 0.51 -9.86
C ASP A 48 -22.09 0.53 -8.38
N PHE A 49 -20.81 0.26 -8.08
CA PHE A 49 -20.30 0.18 -6.70
C PHE A 49 -20.51 1.48 -5.92
N LEU A 50 -20.23 2.61 -6.55
CA LEU A 50 -20.30 3.91 -5.87
C LEU A 50 -21.72 4.30 -5.46
N GLY A 51 -22.73 3.87 -6.23
CA GLY A 51 -24.13 4.07 -5.88
C GLY A 51 -24.61 3.09 -4.81
N ARG A 52 -24.22 1.80 -4.91
CA ARG A 52 -24.68 0.77 -3.95
C ARG A 52 -23.98 0.84 -2.59
N CYS A 53 -22.73 1.32 -2.54
CA CYS A 53 -21.87 1.22 -1.38
C CYS A 53 -21.23 2.58 -1.05
N ALA A 54 -22.02 3.66 -0.99
CA ALA A 54 -21.51 5.03 -0.88
C ALA A 54 -20.53 5.25 0.29
N ASN A 55 -20.80 4.69 1.48
CA ASN A 55 -19.91 4.79 2.64
C ASN A 55 -18.54 4.11 2.39
N LEU A 56 -18.55 2.91 1.80
CA LEU A 56 -17.31 2.20 1.48
C LEU A 56 -16.57 2.83 0.29
N ALA A 57 -17.31 3.36 -0.69
CA ALA A 57 -16.74 4.11 -1.80
C ALA A 57 -16.04 5.38 -1.32
N ARG A 58 -16.54 6.04 -0.26
CA ARG A 58 -15.86 7.16 0.39
C ARG A 58 -14.51 6.72 0.95
N LEU A 59 -14.47 5.63 1.72
CA LEU A 59 -13.21 5.06 2.24
C LEU A 59 -12.22 4.77 1.11
N PHE A 60 -12.65 4.06 0.06
CA PHE A 60 -11.77 3.70 -1.06
C PHE A 60 -11.25 4.89 -1.87
N ARG A 61 -12.01 5.99 -1.95
CA ARG A 61 -11.54 7.22 -2.60
C ARG A 61 -10.50 7.97 -1.77
N GLN A 62 -10.52 7.81 -0.45
CA GLN A 62 -9.62 8.47 0.47
C GLN A 62 -8.35 7.65 0.74
N MET A 63 -8.38 6.34 0.47
CA MET A 63 -7.27 5.44 0.74
C MET A 63 -6.19 5.56 -0.33
N THR A 64 -5.13 6.28 0.00
CA THR A 64 -3.94 6.44 -0.83
C THR A 64 -2.70 5.96 -0.09
N PHE A 65 -1.73 5.44 -0.84
CA PHE A 65 -0.50 4.91 -0.29
C PHE A 65 0.71 5.66 -0.84
N THR A 66 1.77 5.67 -0.05
CA THR A 66 3.10 6.14 -0.46
C THR A 66 4.02 4.94 -0.57
N VAL A 67 5.04 5.03 -1.42
CA VAL A 67 6.09 4.01 -1.57
C VAL A 67 6.75 3.69 -0.22
N ASP A 68 7.01 4.69 0.63
CA ASP A 68 7.64 4.49 1.94
C ASP A 68 6.79 3.64 2.89
N LEU A 69 5.50 3.98 3.03
CA LEU A 69 4.53 3.20 3.82
C LEU A 69 4.45 1.75 3.35
N GLU A 70 4.39 1.52 2.04
CA GLU A 70 4.35 0.16 1.48
C GLU A 70 5.66 -0.59 1.74
N ASN A 71 6.82 0.07 1.57
CA ASN A 71 8.12 -0.50 1.88
C ASN A 71 8.25 -0.89 3.36
N GLU A 72 7.72 -0.08 4.29
CA GLU A 72 7.71 -0.38 5.72
C GLU A 72 6.93 -1.67 6.02
N MET A 73 5.72 -1.81 5.45
CA MET A 73 4.90 -3.01 5.62
C MET A 73 5.57 -4.24 4.98
N ILE A 74 6.12 -4.10 3.78
CA ILE A 74 6.85 -5.16 3.08
C ILE A 74 8.08 -5.62 3.88
N ALA A 75 8.83 -4.68 4.48
CA ALA A 75 9.97 -4.99 5.34
C ALA A 75 9.54 -5.77 6.58
N GLY A 76 8.45 -5.36 7.25
CA GLY A 76 7.89 -6.08 8.39
C GLY A 76 7.52 -7.53 8.05
N MET A 77 6.90 -7.76 6.89
CA MET A 77 6.55 -9.11 6.45
C MET A 77 7.77 -9.96 6.09
N LEU A 78 8.69 -9.42 5.28
CA LEU A 78 9.75 -10.23 4.68
C LEU A 78 11.01 -10.34 5.55
N GLN A 79 11.33 -9.31 6.34
CA GLN A 79 12.50 -9.30 7.23
C GLN A 79 12.13 -9.75 8.64
N GLU A 80 11.07 -9.18 9.21
CA GLU A 80 10.67 -9.43 10.60
C GLU A 80 9.66 -10.58 10.74
N LYS A 81 9.23 -11.17 9.61
CA LYS A 81 8.31 -12.31 9.53
C LYS A 81 6.95 -12.04 10.18
N LEU A 82 6.53 -10.77 10.22
CA LEU A 82 5.17 -10.41 10.61
C LEU A 82 4.16 -10.98 9.62
N SER A 83 2.97 -11.30 10.10
CA SER A 83 1.84 -11.51 9.20
C SER A 83 1.50 -10.20 8.49
N ALA A 84 0.85 -10.27 7.33
CA ALA A 84 0.39 -9.07 6.62
C ALA A 84 -0.53 -8.19 7.49
N VAL A 85 -1.34 -8.83 8.35
CA VAL A 85 -2.25 -8.12 9.27
C VAL A 85 -1.46 -7.39 10.35
N ASP A 86 -0.46 -8.03 10.95
CA ASP A 86 0.34 -7.40 12.02
C ASP A 86 1.20 -6.26 11.47
N ALA A 87 1.78 -6.42 10.27
CA ALA A 87 2.53 -5.37 9.59
C ALA A 87 1.65 -4.16 9.28
N ALA A 88 0.44 -4.37 8.76
CA ALA A 88 -0.52 -3.29 8.48
C ALA A 88 -1.00 -2.61 9.77
N GLN A 89 -1.31 -3.37 10.83
CA GLN A 89 -1.70 -2.80 12.12
C GLN A 89 -0.58 -1.96 12.75
N ARG A 90 0.66 -2.44 12.65
CA ARG A 90 1.83 -1.67 13.09
C ARG A 90 1.94 -0.35 12.32
N ALA A 91 1.84 -0.39 10.99
CA ALA A 91 1.90 0.80 10.16
C ALA A 91 0.77 1.79 10.50
N LEU A 92 -0.45 1.31 10.70
CA LEU A 92 -1.58 2.16 11.08
C LEU A 92 -1.42 2.81 12.46
N ARG A 93 -0.77 2.13 13.41
CA ARG A 93 -0.42 2.70 14.72
C ARG A 93 0.72 3.72 14.62
N ALA A 94 1.71 3.46 13.78
CA ALA A 94 2.85 4.36 13.57
C ALA A 94 2.45 5.65 12.82
N HIS A 95 1.43 5.56 11.96
CA HIS A 95 0.98 6.64 11.08
C HIS A 95 -0.50 6.99 11.31
N PRO A 96 -0.88 7.49 12.51
CA PRO A 96 -2.29 7.71 12.86
C PRO A 96 -3.01 8.75 11.97
N SER A 97 -2.27 9.67 11.36
CA SER A 97 -2.85 10.65 10.41
C SER A 97 -3.46 10.00 9.18
N LEU A 98 -2.89 8.87 8.71
CA LEU A 98 -3.47 8.11 7.59
C LEU A 98 -4.87 7.60 7.93
N VAL A 99 -5.05 7.13 9.17
CA VAL A 99 -6.34 6.65 9.66
C VAL A 99 -7.36 7.78 9.69
N ASP A 100 -6.94 8.97 10.10
CA ASP A 100 -7.79 10.17 10.12
C ASP A 100 -8.22 10.58 8.70
N GLU A 101 -7.27 10.63 7.76
CA GLU A 101 -7.52 10.98 6.36
C GLU A 101 -8.41 9.95 5.66
N TRP A 102 -8.12 8.66 5.82
CA TRP A 102 -8.89 7.58 5.18
C TRP A 102 -10.30 7.44 5.74
N LEU A 103 -10.52 7.78 7.02
CA LEU A 103 -11.82 7.65 7.68
C LEU A 103 -12.60 8.95 7.80
N GLY A 104 -12.10 10.06 7.26
CA GLY A 104 -12.87 11.30 7.16
C GLY A 104 -14.28 11.00 6.61
N GLY A 105 -15.33 11.31 7.36
CA GLY A 105 -16.73 11.08 6.99
C GLY A 105 -17.16 9.62 6.75
N VAL A 106 -16.32 8.62 7.07
CA VAL A 106 -16.66 7.19 6.96
C VAL A 106 -17.36 6.73 8.23
N THR A 107 -18.44 5.97 8.10
CA THR A 107 -19.19 5.38 9.21
C THR A 107 -18.93 3.89 9.38
N THR A 108 -19.27 3.35 10.54
CA THR A 108 -19.42 1.92 10.77
C THR A 108 -20.61 1.36 9.97
N ALA A 109 -20.75 0.03 9.95
CA ALA A 109 -21.89 -0.64 9.32
C ALA A 109 -23.24 -0.26 9.96
N THR A 110 -23.24 0.17 11.23
CA THR A 110 -24.43 0.63 11.95
C THR A 110 -24.66 2.14 11.85
N GLY A 111 -23.82 2.86 11.11
CA GLY A 111 -23.94 4.31 10.90
C GLY A 111 -23.25 5.19 11.95
N ALA A 112 -22.57 4.61 12.94
CA ALA A 112 -21.78 5.39 13.91
C ALA A 112 -20.49 5.94 13.26
N PRO A 113 -19.83 6.98 13.82
CA PRO A 113 -18.56 7.45 13.30
C PRO A 113 -17.49 6.34 13.24
N GLY A 114 -16.82 6.19 12.09
CA GLY A 114 -15.85 5.11 11.88
C GLY A 114 -14.53 5.31 12.61
N LEU A 115 -14.03 6.55 12.67
CA LEU A 115 -12.72 6.86 13.24
C LEU A 115 -12.55 6.41 14.71
N PRO A 116 -13.48 6.71 15.64
CA PRO A 116 -13.37 6.22 17.02
C PRO A 116 -13.37 4.68 17.10
N ALA A 117 -14.17 4.01 16.26
CA ALA A 117 -14.25 2.55 16.25
C ALA A 117 -12.94 1.91 15.77
N VAL A 118 -12.30 2.48 14.75
CA VAL A 118 -11.00 1.97 14.26
C VAL A 118 -9.89 2.25 15.26
N ARG A 119 -9.82 3.43 15.86
CA ARG A 119 -8.83 3.75 16.90
C ARG A 119 -8.93 2.79 18.08
N ALA A 120 -10.14 2.56 18.60
CA ALA A 120 -10.36 1.59 19.67
C ALA A 120 -9.91 0.16 19.27
N ALA A 121 -10.11 -0.24 18.02
CA ALA A 121 -9.68 -1.55 17.52
C ALA A 121 -8.15 -1.66 17.36
N LEU A 122 -7.46 -0.56 17.04
CA LEU A 122 -6.00 -0.50 16.92
C LEU A 122 -5.31 -0.49 18.30
N ASP A 123 -5.94 0.12 19.30
CA ASP A 123 -5.43 0.20 20.68
C ASP A 123 -5.66 -1.10 21.48
N ALA A 124 -6.71 -1.86 21.15
CA ALA A 124 -7.05 -3.11 21.83
C ALA A 124 -6.21 -4.33 21.39
N ARG A 125 -5.25 -4.14 20.48
CA ARG A 125 -4.43 -5.21 19.85
C ARG A 125 -2.95 -4.88 19.91
#